data_AF-A0A9D2NKP1-F1
#
_entry.id   AF-A0A9D2NKP1-F1
#
_cell.length_a   1.000
_cell.length_b   1.000
_cell.length_c   1.000
_cell.angle_alpha   90.00
_cell.angle_beta   90.00
_cell.angle_gamma   90.00
#
_symmetry.space_group_name_H-M   'P 1'
#
loop_
_entity.id
_entity.type
_entity.pdbx_description
1 polymer ?
#
loop_
_entity_poly.entity_id
_entity_poly.type
_entity_poly.pdbx_seq_one_letter_code
_entity_poly.pdbx_strand_id
1 'polypeptide(L)'
;MDQNRIWEKYGWRGGEQNPRCLAVNTVLAGKYLVGPVLGEGGFGITYMGYDLNMKTRIAIKEYFPVELVSRDTTRLSEGGGSDRVISLSGEKSKTYRQGLQ
;
A
#
# COMPACT_ATOMS: atom_id res chain seq x y z
N MET A 1 1.21 15.86 -14.09
CA MET A 1 0.67 14.62 -14.72
C MET A 1 -0.47 14.19 -13.83
N ASP A 2 -1.69 14.08 -14.34
CA ASP A 2 -2.81 13.58 -13.54
C ASP A 2 -2.67 12.06 -13.41
N GLN A 3 -2.15 11.61 -12.27
CA GLN A 3 -1.85 10.20 -12.01
C GLN A 3 -3.13 9.36 -11.96
N ASN A 4 -4.29 9.96 -11.67
CA ASN A 4 -5.57 9.25 -11.64
C ASN A 4 -5.97 8.69 -13.00
N ARG A 5 -5.57 9.35 -14.10
CA ARG A 5 -5.81 8.87 -15.47
C ARG A 5 -5.21 7.49 -15.76
N ILE A 6 -4.12 7.12 -15.07
CA ILE A 6 -3.52 5.78 -15.20
C ILE A 6 -4.53 4.74 -14.73
N TRP A 7 -5.17 4.97 -13.59
CA TRP A 7 -6.11 4.04 -12.97
C TRP A 7 -7.46 4.04 -13.68
N GLU A 8 -7.91 5.18 -14.20
CA GLU A 8 -9.14 5.29 -15.01
C GLU A 8 -9.09 4.42 -16.26
N LYS A 9 -7.92 4.35 -16.91
CA LYS A 9 -7.65 3.44 -18.05
C LYS A 9 -7.87 1.97 -17.67
N TYR A 10 -7.62 1.62 -16.41
CA TYR A 10 -7.80 0.27 -15.87
C TYR A 10 -9.15 0.10 -15.15
N GLY A 11 -10.11 1.01 -15.37
CA GLY A 11 -11.48 0.89 -14.89
C GLY A 11 -11.73 1.41 -13.48
N TRP A 12 -10.74 2.01 -12.82
CA TRP A 12 -10.97 2.67 -11.53
C TRP A 12 -11.73 3.98 -11.72
N ARG A 13 -12.59 4.34 -10.76
CA ARG A 13 -13.49 5.50 -10.82
C ARG A 13 -13.46 6.34 -9.55
N GLY A 14 -12.43 6.17 -8.71
CA GLY A 14 -12.43 6.70 -7.36
C GLY A 14 -13.11 5.76 -6.36
N GLY A 15 -12.98 6.06 -5.08
CA GLY A 15 -13.56 5.29 -3.98
C GLY A 15 -12.95 5.69 -2.64
N GLU A 16 -13.66 5.37 -1.56
CA GLU A 16 -13.17 5.59 -0.21
C GLU A 16 -11.97 4.67 0.07
N GLN A 17 -10.87 5.24 0.55
CA GLN A 17 -9.67 4.47 0.87
C GLN A 17 -9.76 3.92 2.29
N ASN A 18 -9.51 2.62 2.43
CA ASN A 18 -9.33 1.99 3.73
C ASN A 18 -8.07 2.57 4.42
N PRO A 19 -8.17 3.16 5.63
CA PRO A 19 -7.02 3.75 6.31
C PRO A 19 -5.88 2.78 6.62
N ARG A 20 -6.13 1.46 6.55
CA ARG A 20 -5.11 0.42 6.68
C ARG A 20 -4.23 0.27 5.44
N CYS A 21 -4.68 0.76 4.30
CA CYS A 21 -4.01 0.64 3.02
C CYS A 21 -3.12 1.85 2.73
N LEU A 22 -2.08 1.63 1.92
CA LEU A 22 -1.36 2.72 1.27
C LEU A 22 -2.33 3.55 0.41
N ALA A 23 -2.06 4.85 0.35
CA ALA A 23 -2.87 5.74 -0.45
C ALA A 23 -2.68 5.48 -1.95
N VAL A 24 -3.74 5.63 -2.73
CA VAL A 24 -3.62 5.70 -4.19
C VAL A 24 -2.69 6.88 -4.52
N ASN A 25 -1.79 6.65 -5.47
CA ASN A 25 -0.72 7.53 -5.90
C ASN A 25 0.49 7.65 -4.95
N THR A 26 0.56 6.85 -3.88
CA THR A 26 1.81 6.71 -3.12
C THR A 26 2.94 6.21 -4.04
N VAL A 27 4.11 6.86 -4.00
CA VAL A 27 5.28 6.46 -4.77
C VAL A 27 6.23 5.66 -3.89
N LEU A 28 6.44 4.39 -4.21
CA LEU A 28 7.37 3.50 -3.50
C LEU A 28 8.74 3.51 -4.17
N ALA A 29 9.78 3.76 -3.37
CA ALA A 29 11.18 3.76 -3.77
C ALA A 29 11.49 4.61 -5.02
N GLY A 30 10.67 5.64 -5.30
CA GLY A 30 10.77 6.46 -6.51
C GLY A 30 10.45 5.74 -7.83
N LYS A 31 9.97 4.49 -7.79
CA LYS A 31 9.86 3.61 -8.96
C LYS A 31 8.46 3.09 -9.23
N TYR A 32 7.67 2.86 -8.18
CA TYR A 32 6.38 2.21 -8.30
C TYR A 32 5.27 3.12 -7.80
N LEU A 33 4.25 3.34 -8.61
CA LEU A 33 3.06 4.09 -8.21
C LEU A 33 2.01 3.09 -7.71
N VAL A 34 1.52 3.31 -6.49
CA VAL A 34 0.45 2.52 -5.87
C VAL A 34 -0.89 2.94 -6.44
N GLY A 35 -1.68 1.95 -6.86
CA GLY A 35 -3.05 2.10 -7.31
C GLY A 35 -4.06 1.47 -6.33
N PRO A 36 -5.29 1.21 -6.80
CA PRO A 36 -6.35 0.63 -5.96
C PRO A 36 -5.99 -0.77 -5.42
N VAL A 37 -6.59 -1.15 -4.29
CA VAL A 37 -6.47 -2.49 -3.71
C VAL A 37 -7.11 -3.52 -4.65
N LEU A 38 -6.35 -4.58 -4.96
CA LEU A 38 -6.82 -5.77 -5.68
C LEU A 38 -7.30 -6.86 -4.73
N GLY A 39 -6.73 -6.94 -3.54
CA GLY A 39 -7.13 -7.90 -2.52
C GLY A 39 -6.44 -7.66 -1.18
N GLU A 40 -7.14 -8.00 -0.11
CA GLU A 40 -6.64 -7.94 1.26
C GLU A 40 -6.88 -9.30 1.93
N GLY A 41 -5.85 -9.82 2.61
CA GLY A 41 -5.95 -11.04 3.41
C GLY A 41 -5.12 -10.94 4.68
N GLY A 42 -5.14 -11.97 5.51
CA GLY A 42 -4.51 -11.94 6.84
C GLY A 42 -3.00 -11.70 6.87
N PHE A 43 -2.30 -11.90 5.74
CA PHE A 43 -0.84 -11.77 5.63
C PHE A 43 -0.37 -10.55 4.85
N GLY A 44 -1.27 -9.87 4.13
CA GLY A 44 -0.84 -8.78 3.26
C GLY A 44 -1.92 -8.19 2.39
N ILE A 45 -1.56 -7.07 1.77
CA ILE A 45 -2.42 -6.31 0.88
C ILE A 45 -1.79 -6.33 -0.51
N THR A 46 -2.60 -6.60 -1.53
CA THR A 46 -2.18 -6.56 -2.92
C THR A 46 -2.82 -5.36 -3.59
N TYR A 47 -2.00 -4.51 -4.19
CA TYR A 47 -2.39 -3.30 -4.91
C TYR A 47 -2.18 -3.50 -6.40
N MET A 48 -3.03 -2.83 -7.19
CA MET A 48 -2.66 -2.49 -8.55
C MET A 48 -1.46 -1.57 -8.46
N GLY A 49 -0.44 -1.79 -9.26
CA GLY A 49 0.73 -0.93 -9.31
C GLY A 49 1.07 -0.52 -10.73
N TYR A 50 1.90 0.50 -10.85
CA TYR A 50 2.46 0.93 -12.12
C TYR A 50 3.95 1.19 -11.96
N ASP A 51 4.76 0.50 -12.77
CA ASP A 51 6.20 0.75 -12.83
C ASP A 51 6.44 2.02 -13.65
N LEU A 52 6.99 3.05 -13.00
CA LEU A 52 7.22 4.36 -13.62
C LEU A 52 8.35 4.35 -14.65
N ASN A 53 9.25 3.37 -14.61
CA ASN A 53 10.35 3.23 -15.56
C ASN A 53 9.91 2.44 -16.78
N MET A 54 9.32 1.26 -16.55
CA MET A 54 8.86 0.36 -17.61
C MET A 54 7.51 0.78 -18.22
N LYS A 55 6.81 1.74 -17.60
CA LYS A 55 5.50 2.25 -18.03
C LYS A 55 4.45 1.13 -18.16
N THR A 56 4.50 0.15 -17.28
CA THR A 56 3.63 -1.04 -17.31
C THR A 56 2.89 -1.26 -16.00
N ARG A 57 1.74 -1.93 -16.07
CA ARG A 57 0.95 -2.32 -14.89
C ARG A 57 1.57 -3.53 -14.22
N ILE A 58 1.64 -3.51 -12.90
CA ILE A 58 2.15 -4.57 -12.04
C ILE A 58 1.18 -4.86 -10.89
N ALA A 59 1.47 -5.88 -10.10
CA ALA A 59 0.88 -6.07 -8.78
C ALA A 59 1.94 -5.75 -7.72
N ILE A 60 1.56 -4.99 -6.69
CA ILE A 60 2.42 -4.71 -5.53
C ILE A 60 1.84 -5.47 -4.35
N LYS A 61 2.62 -6.35 -3.73
CA LYS A 61 2.20 -7.08 -2.52
C LYS A 61 2.92 -6.51 -1.31
N GLU A 62 2.19 -5.86 -0.43
CA GLU A 62 2.68 -5.42 0.87
C GLU A 62 2.58 -6.56 1.87
N TYR A 63 3.68 -6.80 2.60
CA TYR A 63 3.65 -7.67 3.76
C TYR A 63 3.00 -6.94 4.93
N PHE A 64 1.74 -7.28 5.21
CA PHE A 64 0.89 -6.63 6.20
C PHE A 64 0.13 -7.71 7.00
N PRO A 65 0.82 -8.44 7.90
CA PRO A 65 0.18 -9.43 8.75
C PRO A 65 -0.69 -8.75 9.81
N VAL A 66 -2.02 -8.83 9.65
CA VAL A 66 -3.01 -8.06 10.44
C VAL A 66 -2.91 -8.31 11.95
N GLU A 67 -2.39 -9.47 12.35
CA GLU A 67 -2.19 -9.83 13.76
C GLU A 67 -0.92 -9.28 14.38
N LEU A 68 0.02 -8.74 13.58
CA LEU A 68 1.33 -8.30 14.04
C LEU A 68 1.57 -6.80 13.84
N VAL A 69 0.83 -6.15 12.95
CA VAL A 69 1.04 -4.74 12.60
C VAL A 69 -0.27 -3.96 12.47
N SER A 70 -0.15 -2.64 12.60
CA SER A 70 -1.20 -1.67 12.25
C SER A 70 -0.62 -0.56 11.37
N ARG A 71 -1.50 0.22 10.72
CA ARG A 71 -1.12 1.45 10.02
C ARG A 71 -1.20 2.64 10.98
N ASP A 72 -0.16 3.46 11.04
CA ASP A 72 -0.17 4.69 11.82
C ASP A 72 -0.96 5.77 11.08
N THR A 73 -2.23 5.96 11.41
CA THR A 73 -3.11 6.96 10.77
C THR A 73 -2.98 8.36 11.36
N THR A 74 -2.09 8.58 12.33
CA THR A 74 -1.93 9.91 12.98
C THR A 74 -1.19 10.91 12.09
N ARG A 75 -0.43 10.43 11.09
CA ARG A 75 0.30 11.23 10.12
C ARG A 75 -0.10 10.81 8.72
N LEU A 76 -0.91 11.64 8.07
CA LEU A 76 -1.33 11.43 6.69
C LEU A 76 -0.29 12.01 5.73
N SER A 77 -0.03 11.30 4.64
CA SER A 77 0.68 11.80 3.47
C SER A 77 -0.22 12.71 2.63
N GLU A 78 0.35 13.43 1.66
CA GLU A 78 -0.37 14.34 0.76
C GLU A 78 -1.57 13.67 0.04
N GLY A 79 -1.55 12.34 -0.10
CA GLY A 79 -2.63 11.53 -0.70
C GLY A 79 -3.76 11.14 0.27
N GLY A 80 -3.75 11.62 1.51
CA GLY A 80 -4.82 11.37 2.50
C GLY A 80 -4.72 10.04 3.27
N GLY A 81 -3.71 9.20 2.98
CA GLY A 81 -3.43 7.96 3.71
C GLY A 81 -2.04 7.95 4.34
N SER A 82 -1.73 6.95 5.16
CA SER A 82 -0.42 6.77 5.79
C SER A 82 0.38 5.68 5.08
N ASP A 83 1.70 5.86 5.00
CA ASP A 83 2.65 4.86 4.54
C ASP A 83 3.36 4.12 5.68
N ARG A 84 3.12 4.53 6.93
CA ARG A 84 3.83 4.01 8.10
C ARG A 84 3.15 2.81 8.74
N VAL A 85 3.90 1.72 8.84
CA VAL A 85 3.52 0.52 9.57
C VAL A 85 4.11 0.54 10.98
N ILE A 86 3.28 0.23 11.98
CA ILE A 86 3.69 0.07 13.37
C ILE A 86 3.53 -1.38 13.79
N SER A 87 4.59 -1.97 14.35
CA SER A 87 4.50 -3.32 14.92
C SER A 87 3.83 -3.30 16.29
N LEU A 88 3.00 -4.31 16.55
CA LEU A 88 2.46 -4.56 17.87
C LEU A 88 3.60 -4.99 18.81
N SER A 89 3.58 -4.50 20.05
CA SER A 89 4.68 -4.67 21.02
C SER A 89 4.95 -6.14 21.39
N GLY A 90 6.14 -6.38 21.96
CA GLY A 90 6.52 -7.70 22.50
C GLY A 90 6.88 -8.72 21.42
N GLU A 91 6.43 -9.95 21.59
CA GLU A 91 6.74 -11.07 20.67
C GLU A 91 6.24 -10.80 19.24
N LYS A 92 5.09 -10.14 19.08
CA LYS A 92 4.53 -9.79 17.76
C LYS A 92 5.49 -8.96 16.89
N SER A 93 6.20 -7.99 17.49
CA SER A 93 7.20 -7.19 16.80
C SER A 93 8.43 -8.00 16.38
N LYS A 94 8.85 -8.98 17.20
CA LYS A 94 9.93 -9.91 16.82
C LYS A 94 9.51 -10.78 15.65
N THR A 95 8.32 -11.37 15.71
CA THR A 95 7.76 -12.19 14.62
C THR A 95 7.65 -11.40 13.31
N TYR A 96 7.14 -10.16 13.37
CA TYR A 96 7.06 -9.32 12.17
C TYR A 96 8.43 -9.05 11.54
N ARG A 97 9.44 -8.71 12.34
CA ARG A 97 10.81 -8.45 11.85
C ARG A 97 11.45 -9.69 11.22
N GLN A 98 11.19 -10.88 11.75
CA GLN A 98 11.67 -12.13 11.15
C GLN A 98 11.04 -12.37 9.77
N GLY A 99 9.76 -12.03 9.58
CA GLY A 99 9.07 -12.16 8.29
C GLY A 99 9.54 -11.18 7.20
N LEU A 100 10.41 -10.21 7.53
CA LEU A 100 11.00 -9.27 6.58
C LEU A 100 12.38 -9.71 6.04
N GLN A 101 12.95 -10.80 6.58
CA GLN A 101 14.27 -11.31 6.19
C GLN A 101 14.21 -12.28 5.02
#